data_AF-D8TNP1-F1
#
_entry.id   AF-D8TNP1-F1
#
_cell.length_a   1.000
_cell.length_b   1.000
_cell.length_c   1.000
_cell.angle_alpha   90.00
_cell.angle_beta   90.00
_cell.angle_gamma   90.00
#
_symmetry.space_group_name_H-M   'P 1'
#
loop_
_entity.id
_entity.type
_entity.pdbx_description
1 polymer ?
#
loop_
_entity_poly.entity_id
_entity_poly.type
_entity_poly.pdbx_seq_one_letter_code
_entity_poly.pdbx_strand_id
1 'polypeptide(L)'
;MAVEAETHEWVPAQYPKDVDSVDLRRLIGVQPKGYKERSVGKRKRDAAEQAEDEHPMAMQEDMEQQDATQAPKRQKADETMYRPVSGKSWKPPGQRASTVMRPASLGKKSWGKKMTEKASRKHLLDLKAEAVAATKAKRKAAAEQRKRAKELKASNQQKSAVVQKITNSATVKKMMKDKKQRKLLRTADTN
;
A
#
# COMPACT_ATOMS: atom_id res chain seq x y z
N MET A 1 54.37 15.03 -47.09
CA MET A 1 53.01 15.58 -46.97
C MET A 1 52.39 14.96 -45.73
N ALA A 2 52.30 15.73 -44.64
CA ALA A 2 51.71 15.26 -43.39
C ALA A 2 50.20 15.55 -43.46
N VAL A 3 49.39 14.52 -43.22
CA VAL A 3 47.93 14.63 -43.14
C VAL A 3 47.62 14.92 -41.67
N GLU A 4 47.22 16.15 -41.38
CA GLU A 4 46.76 16.56 -40.05
C GLU A 4 45.41 15.90 -39.79
N ALA A 5 45.37 14.99 -38.81
CA ALA A 5 44.14 14.37 -38.36
C ALA A 5 43.48 15.28 -37.32
N GLU A 6 42.43 15.99 -37.73
CA GLU A 6 41.59 16.77 -36.82
C GLU A 6 40.85 15.82 -35.87
N THR A 7 41.22 15.82 -34.60
CA THR A 7 40.51 15.11 -33.54
C THR A 7 39.25 15.89 -33.19
N HIS A 8 38.11 15.52 -33.79
CA HIS A 8 36.80 16.02 -33.36
C HIS A 8 36.48 15.52 -31.95
N GLU A 9 36.68 16.37 -30.95
CA GLU A 9 36.24 16.12 -29.59
C GLU A 9 34.70 16.13 -29.53
N TRP A 10 34.12 15.02 -29.08
CA TRP A 10 32.68 14.90 -28.93
C TRP A 10 32.20 15.72 -27.74
N VAL A 11 31.44 16.78 -28.01
CA VAL A 11 30.78 17.60 -26.99
C VAL A 11 29.30 17.19 -26.90
N PRO A 12 28.80 16.78 -25.71
CA PRO A 12 27.38 16.45 -25.54
C PRO A 12 26.49 17.66 -25.86
N ALA A 13 25.40 17.43 -26.57
CA ALA A 13 24.39 18.47 -26.83
C ALA A 13 23.85 19.03 -25.51
N GLN A 14 24.19 20.28 -25.19
CA GLN A 14 23.64 20.98 -24.05
C GLN A 14 22.28 21.56 -24.43
N TYR A 15 21.21 20.98 -23.87
CA TYR A 15 19.87 21.54 -24.00
C TYR A 15 19.79 22.88 -23.24
N PRO A 16 19.04 23.86 -23.76
CA PRO A 16 18.83 25.13 -23.06
C PRO A 16 18.22 24.89 -21.68
N LYS A 17 18.78 25.54 -20.65
CA LYS A 17 18.33 25.44 -19.24
C LYS A 17 16.95 26.04 -18.97
N ASP A 18 16.29 26.56 -20.01
CA ASP A 18 15.02 27.28 -19.91
C ASP A 18 13.80 26.35 -19.99
N VAL A 19 14.00 25.03 -19.92
CA VAL A 19 12.87 24.12 -19.60
C VAL A 19 12.64 24.24 -18.10
N ASP A 20 11.88 25.27 -17.76
CA ASP A 20 11.35 25.56 -16.45
C ASP A 20 11.07 24.28 -15.67
N SER A 21 11.72 24.17 -14.51
CA SER A 21 11.32 23.24 -13.47
C SER A 21 9.93 23.67 -12.98
N VAL A 22 8.89 23.32 -13.74
CA VAL A 22 7.51 23.48 -13.31
C VAL A 22 7.35 22.60 -12.08
N ASP A 23 7.32 23.21 -10.89
CA ASP A 23 7.08 22.48 -9.65
C ASP A 23 5.63 21.99 -9.64
N LEU A 24 5.43 20.80 -10.19
CA LEU A 24 4.13 20.14 -10.33
C LEU A 24 3.43 19.89 -8.98
N ARG A 25 4.14 20.06 -7.85
CA ARG A 25 3.57 20.00 -6.50
C ARG A 25 2.64 21.17 -6.18
N ARG A 26 2.84 22.33 -6.83
CA ARG A 26 2.03 23.54 -6.61
C ARG A 26 0.91 23.72 -7.62
N LEU A 27 0.78 22.83 -8.62
CA LEU A 27 -0.35 22.85 -9.55
C LEU A 27 -1.65 22.47 -8.80
N ILE A 28 -2.46 23.48 -8.54
CA ILE A 28 -3.82 23.33 -8.01
C ILE A 28 -4.63 22.51 -9.02
N GLY A 29 -4.99 21.27 -8.66
CA GLY A 29 -5.80 20.37 -9.51
C GLY A 29 -5.08 19.13 -10.07
N VAL A 30 -3.76 19.01 -9.89
CA VAL A 30 -2.97 17.82 -10.30
C VAL A 30 -2.53 17.01 -9.07
N GLN A 31 -3.39 16.91 -8.06
CA GLN A 31 -3.17 15.99 -6.94
C GLN A 31 -3.74 14.61 -7.30
N PRO A 32 -3.01 13.51 -7.08
CA PRO A 32 -3.57 12.18 -7.29
C PRO A 32 -4.80 12.01 -6.39
N LYS A 33 -5.91 11.55 -6.99
CA LYS A 33 -7.21 11.40 -6.35
C LYS A 33 -7.09 10.49 -5.11
N GLY A 34 -6.93 11.10 -3.93
CA GLY A 34 -6.70 10.39 -2.66
C GLY A 34 -5.68 11.02 -1.72
N TYR A 35 -4.88 12.01 -2.16
CA TYR A 35 -3.97 12.72 -1.27
C TYR A 35 -4.75 13.73 -0.40
N LYS A 36 -5.21 13.28 0.77
CA LYS A 36 -5.64 14.18 1.85
C LYS A 36 -4.41 14.54 2.67
N GLU A 37 -3.95 15.78 2.57
CA GLU A 37 -3.09 16.34 3.61
C GLU A 37 -3.82 16.19 4.95
N ARG A 38 -3.26 15.37 5.85
CA ARG A 38 -3.75 15.31 7.21
C ARG A 38 -3.36 16.63 7.86
N SER A 39 -4.31 17.54 7.99
CA SER A 39 -4.22 18.63 8.94
C SER A 39 -3.92 18.02 10.31
N VAL A 40 -2.70 18.25 10.80
CA VAL A 40 -2.22 17.85 12.13
C VAL A 40 -3.10 18.54 13.16
N GLY A 41 -4.07 17.81 13.71
CA GLY A 41 -4.94 18.35 14.74
C GLY A 41 -6.20 17.53 14.94
N LYS A 42 -6.29 16.86 16.10
CA LYS A 42 -7.44 16.13 16.64
C LYS A 42 -7.62 14.69 16.14
N ARG A 43 -7.07 13.74 16.90
CA ARG A 43 -7.86 12.76 17.68
C ARG A 43 -6.96 12.01 18.66
N LYS A 44 -7.08 12.43 19.92
CA LYS A 44 -6.73 11.67 21.12
C LYS A 44 -7.75 10.53 21.24
N ARG A 45 -7.33 9.28 21.03
CA ARG A 45 -8.01 8.07 21.52
C ARG A 45 -7.02 6.91 21.54
N ASP A 46 -6.04 7.04 22.42
CA ASP A 46 -5.43 5.89 23.09
C ASP A 46 -6.33 5.59 24.29
N ALA A 47 -7.15 4.53 24.18
CA ALA A 47 -7.88 3.85 25.28
C ALA A 47 -8.87 2.86 24.65
N ALA A 48 -8.37 1.71 24.18
CA ALA A 48 -9.12 0.45 24.03
C ALA A 48 -8.21 -0.66 23.44
N GLU A 49 -7.01 -0.83 24.00
CA GLU A 49 -6.32 -2.13 24.03
C GLU A 49 -6.43 -2.59 25.49
N GLN A 50 -7.33 -3.53 25.78
CA GLN A 50 -7.40 -4.43 26.96
C GLN A 50 -8.86 -4.82 27.27
N ALA A 51 -9.30 -5.91 26.66
CA ALA A 51 -10.40 -6.81 27.05
C ALA A 51 -10.37 -7.94 26.00
N GLU A 52 -9.55 -8.97 26.22
CA GLU A 52 -10.02 -10.31 26.65
C GLU A 52 -10.86 -10.98 25.55
N ASP A 53 -10.29 -11.86 24.72
CA ASP A 53 -9.96 -13.26 25.06
C ASP A 53 -10.98 -13.84 26.04
N GLU A 54 -12.08 -14.40 25.51
CA GLU A 54 -12.60 -15.73 25.86
C GLU A 54 -13.92 -16.08 25.11
N HIS A 55 -14.01 -17.36 24.73
CA HIS A 55 -15.14 -18.15 24.24
C HIS A 55 -15.46 -18.29 22.72
N PRO A 56 -15.37 -19.53 22.19
CA PRO A 56 -15.96 -19.95 20.92
C PRO A 56 -17.39 -20.48 21.13
N MET A 57 -18.30 -20.34 20.15
CA MET A 57 -19.28 -21.39 19.79
C MET A 57 -20.22 -21.00 18.62
N ALA A 58 -20.44 -22.01 17.76
CA ALA A 58 -21.65 -22.39 17.05
C ALA A 58 -22.45 -21.32 16.25
N MET A 59 -22.38 -21.41 14.92
CA MET A 59 -23.46 -20.97 14.04
C MET A 59 -24.60 -21.99 14.11
N GLN A 60 -25.76 -21.57 14.60
CA GLN A 60 -27.02 -22.28 14.44
C GLN A 60 -28.02 -21.30 13.80
N GLU A 61 -28.58 -21.72 12.66
CA GLU A 61 -29.71 -21.11 11.98
C GLU A 61 -30.92 -21.10 12.92
N ASP A 62 -31.65 -19.98 13.02
CA ASP A 62 -33.09 -19.95 12.73
C ASP A 62 -33.73 -18.55 12.84
N MET A 63 -34.69 -18.36 11.94
CA MET A 63 -35.95 -17.59 12.03
C MET A 63 -35.97 -16.10 12.41
N GLU A 64 -36.29 -15.33 11.37
CA GLU A 64 -37.48 -14.45 11.24
C GLU A 64 -37.79 -13.34 12.27
N GLN A 65 -38.08 -12.18 11.65
CA GLN A 65 -38.96 -11.09 12.07
C GLN A 65 -38.49 -10.24 13.26
N GLN A 66 -38.20 -8.96 12.97
CA GLN A 66 -39.13 -7.91 13.37
C GLN A 66 -38.80 -6.55 12.76
N ASP A 67 -39.90 -5.88 12.41
CA ASP A 67 -40.09 -4.58 11.81
C ASP A 67 -39.11 -3.48 12.24
N ALA A 68 -38.17 -3.18 11.34
CA ALA A 68 -37.48 -1.89 11.36
C ALA A 68 -38.47 -0.79 10.93
N THR A 69 -39.10 -0.19 11.94
CA THR A 69 -39.83 1.08 11.84
C THR A 69 -39.05 2.07 10.99
N GLN A 70 -39.50 2.28 9.75
CA GLN A 70 -38.91 3.26 8.87
C GLN A 70 -39.16 4.65 9.46
N ALA A 71 -38.11 5.28 9.99
CA ALA A 71 -38.14 6.69 10.35
C ALA A 71 -38.77 7.50 9.19
N PRO A 72 -39.69 8.45 9.46
CA PRO A 72 -40.31 9.22 8.41
C PRO A 72 -39.21 9.96 7.64
N LYS A 73 -39.00 9.54 6.38
CA LYS A 73 -38.16 10.24 5.43
C LYS A 73 -38.61 11.70 5.47
N ARG A 74 -37.70 12.59 5.87
CA ARG A 74 -37.90 14.05 5.85
C ARG A 74 -38.66 14.42 4.58
N GLN A 75 -39.92 14.83 4.73
CA GLN A 75 -40.70 15.30 3.60
C GLN A 75 -39.93 16.45 2.98
N LYS A 76 -39.73 16.39 1.65
CA LYS A 76 -39.12 17.49 0.92
C LYS A 76 -40.00 18.70 1.14
N ALA A 77 -39.40 19.83 1.54
CA ALA A 77 -40.08 21.10 1.49
C ALA A 77 -40.58 21.31 0.05
N ASP A 78 -41.89 21.23 -0.12
CA ASP A 78 -42.57 21.56 -1.35
C ASP A 78 -42.26 23.02 -1.70
N GLU A 79 -42.07 23.27 -3.00
CA GLU A 79 -41.53 24.49 -3.59
C GLU A 79 -42.47 25.70 -3.48
N THR A 80 -43.49 25.63 -2.64
CA THR A 80 -44.60 26.59 -2.55
C THR A 80 -44.87 27.01 -1.11
N MET A 81 -43.83 27.48 -0.41
CA MET A 81 -44.02 28.27 0.80
C MET A 81 -43.49 29.67 0.50
N TYR A 82 -44.41 30.63 0.48
CA TYR A 82 -44.21 32.08 0.23
C TYR A 82 -44.15 32.52 -1.24
N ARG A 83 -45.33 32.58 -1.87
CA ARG A 83 -45.54 33.41 -3.07
C ARG A 83 -45.78 34.86 -2.61
N PRO A 84 -44.97 35.86 -3.03
CA PRO A 84 -45.26 37.25 -2.74
C PRO A 84 -46.55 37.67 -3.46
N VAL A 85 -47.41 38.44 -2.78
CA VAL A 85 -48.72 38.89 -3.30
C VAL A 85 -48.57 39.66 -4.62
N SER A 86 -47.43 40.28 -4.88
CA SER A 86 -47.12 41.02 -6.10
C SER A 86 -46.74 40.16 -7.31
N GLY A 87 -46.71 38.82 -7.19
CA GLY A 87 -46.45 37.89 -8.29
C GLY A 87 -45.03 37.93 -8.89
N LYS A 88 -44.20 38.91 -8.51
CA LYS A 88 -42.86 39.11 -9.03
C LYS A 88 -41.83 38.45 -8.11
N SER A 89 -41.34 37.27 -8.48
CA SER A 89 -40.13 36.71 -7.88
C SER A 89 -38.90 37.42 -8.45
N TRP A 90 -38.08 38.02 -7.58
CA TRP A 90 -36.87 38.75 -8.00
C TRP A 90 -35.67 37.82 -8.24
N LYS A 91 -35.77 36.54 -7.85
CA LYS A 91 -34.73 35.52 -8.03
C LYS A 91 -35.32 34.30 -8.76
N PRO A 92 -34.65 33.76 -9.80
CA PRO A 92 -35.08 32.52 -10.42
C PRO A 92 -34.94 31.36 -9.43
N PRO A 93 -35.82 30.35 -9.49
CA PRO A 93 -35.69 29.17 -8.64
C PRO A 93 -34.36 28.47 -8.92
N GLY A 94 -33.53 28.30 -7.89
CA GLY A 94 -32.24 27.62 -8.01
C GLY A 94 -32.44 26.14 -8.34
N GLN A 95 -31.76 25.64 -9.38
CA GLN A 95 -31.78 24.21 -9.68
C GLN A 95 -31.08 23.42 -8.57
N ARG A 96 -31.74 22.37 -8.08
CA ARG A 96 -31.16 21.45 -7.09
C ARG A 96 -29.95 20.74 -7.68
N ALA A 97 -28.86 20.66 -6.92
CA ALA A 97 -27.63 19.98 -7.35
C ALA A 97 -27.87 18.51 -7.77
N SER A 98 -28.85 17.82 -7.18
CA SER A 98 -29.24 16.47 -7.55
C SER A 98 -29.79 16.33 -8.98
N THR A 99 -30.34 17.42 -9.54
CA THR A 99 -30.85 17.46 -10.91
C THR A 99 -29.71 17.69 -11.90
N VAL A 100 -28.75 18.56 -11.56
CA VAL A 100 -27.58 18.88 -12.39
C VAL A 100 -26.53 17.76 -12.38
N MET A 101 -26.34 17.09 -11.24
CA MET A 101 -25.33 16.03 -11.07
C MET A 101 -25.80 14.65 -11.55
N ARG A 102 -27.04 14.52 -12.04
CA ARG A 102 -27.48 13.30 -12.70
C ARG A 102 -26.96 13.30 -14.14
N PRO A 103 -25.99 12.45 -14.51
CA PRO A 103 -25.60 12.33 -15.90
C PRO A 103 -26.81 11.90 -16.72
N ALA A 104 -27.08 12.63 -17.82
CA ALA A 104 -28.20 12.37 -18.74
C ALA A 104 -28.23 10.92 -19.29
N SER A 105 -27.11 10.20 -19.17
CA SER A 105 -26.94 8.79 -19.55
C SER A 105 -27.43 7.76 -18.52
N LEU A 106 -28.00 8.19 -17.39
CA LEU A 106 -28.75 7.31 -16.47
C LEU A 106 -30.14 6.94 -17.00
N GLY A 107 -30.46 7.30 -18.26
CA GLY A 107 -31.53 6.66 -19.00
C GLY A 107 -31.34 5.15 -18.99
N LYS A 108 -32.45 4.40 -18.91
CA LYS A 108 -32.47 2.93 -18.76
C LYS A 108 -31.56 2.29 -19.82
N LYS A 109 -30.31 1.94 -19.45
CA LYS A 109 -29.40 1.21 -20.34
C LYS A 109 -30.11 -0.05 -20.80
N SER A 110 -30.04 -0.35 -22.10
CA SER A 110 -30.57 -1.60 -22.63
C SER A 110 -29.93 -2.78 -21.92
N TRP A 111 -30.68 -3.88 -21.75
CA TRP A 111 -30.21 -5.08 -21.07
C TRP A 111 -28.87 -5.58 -21.62
N GLY A 112 -28.72 -5.58 -22.95
CA GLY A 112 -27.47 -5.93 -23.63
C GLY A 112 -26.28 -5.08 -23.15
N LYS A 113 -26.43 -3.75 -23.09
CA LYS A 113 -25.37 -2.86 -22.58
C LYS A 113 -25.00 -3.18 -21.13
N LYS A 114 -25.98 -3.46 -20.27
CA LYS A 114 -25.73 -3.86 -18.87
C LYS A 114 -24.93 -5.17 -18.79
N MET A 115 -25.23 -6.14 -19.65
CA MET A 115 -24.50 -7.41 -19.67
C MET A 115 -23.07 -7.26 -20.17
N THR A 116 -22.84 -6.45 -21.20
CA THR A 116 -21.47 -6.14 -21.66
C THR A 116 -20.65 -5.40 -20.60
N GLU A 117 -21.26 -4.46 -19.86
CA GLU A 117 -20.62 -3.77 -18.73
C GLU A 117 -20.33 -4.74 -17.57
N LYS A 118 -21.21 -5.70 -17.31
CA LYS A 118 -21.00 -6.72 -16.28
C LYS A 118 -19.85 -7.66 -16.65
N ALA A 119 -19.80 -8.12 -17.89
CA ALA A 119 -18.73 -8.99 -18.40
C ALA A 119 -17.37 -8.29 -18.38
N SER A 120 -17.30 -7.05 -18.89
CA SER A 120 -16.06 -6.24 -18.85
C SER A 120 -15.60 -5.94 -17.42
N ARG A 121 -16.53 -5.64 -16.51
CA ARG A 121 -16.21 -5.45 -15.09
C ARG A 121 -15.66 -6.73 -14.46
N LYS A 122 -16.25 -7.89 -14.74
CA LYS A 122 -15.77 -9.17 -14.24
C LYS A 122 -14.34 -9.44 -14.74
N HIS A 123 -14.11 -9.33 -16.04
CA HIS A 123 -12.80 -9.51 -16.65
C HIS A 123 -11.73 -8.59 -16.02
N LEU A 124 -12.05 -7.31 -15.80
CA LEU A 124 -11.13 -6.38 -15.16
C LEU A 124 -10.82 -6.77 -13.70
N LEU A 125 -11.81 -7.26 -12.95
CA LEU A 125 -11.60 -7.73 -11.59
C LEU A 125 -10.72 -8.99 -11.55
N ASP A 126 -10.92 -9.91 -12.49
CA ASP A 126 -10.13 -11.14 -12.60
C ASP A 126 -8.66 -10.80 -12.90
N LEU A 127 -8.40 -9.91 -13.87
CA LEU A 127 -7.04 -9.41 -14.15
C LEU A 127 -6.38 -8.73 -12.96
N LYS A 128 -7.15 -7.96 -12.17
CA LYS A 128 -6.63 -7.35 -10.94
C LYS A 128 -6.29 -8.40 -9.89
N ALA A 129 -7.13 -9.42 -9.74
CA ALA A 129 -6.90 -10.49 -8.80
C ALA A 129 -5.64 -11.28 -9.17
N GLU A 130 -5.44 -11.59 -10.45
CA GLU A 130 -4.24 -12.25 -10.97
C GLU A 130 -2.97 -11.43 -10.73
N ALA A 131 -2.99 -10.12 -10.99
CA ALA A 131 -1.86 -9.24 -10.73
C ALA A 131 -1.50 -9.19 -9.23
N VAL A 132 -2.50 -9.13 -8.35
CA VAL A 132 -2.29 -9.15 -6.91
C VAL A 132 -1.77 -10.52 -6.44
N ALA A 133 -2.27 -11.62 -7.01
CA ALA A 133 -1.78 -12.96 -6.70
C ALA A 133 -0.31 -13.14 -7.11
N ALA A 134 0.06 -12.67 -8.30
CA ALA A 134 1.43 -12.73 -8.80
C ALA A 134 2.41 -11.94 -7.91
N THR A 135 2.02 -10.75 -7.47
CA THR A 135 2.86 -9.93 -6.57
C THR A 135 2.99 -10.56 -5.18
N LYS A 136 1.90 -11.09 -4.62
CA LYS A 136 1.93 -11.84 -3.36
C LYS A 136 2.81 -13.08 -3.45
N ALA A 137 2.73 -13.84 -4.54
CA ALA A 137 3.56 -15.03 -4.78
C ALA A 137 5.05 -14.66 -4.83
N LYS A 138 5.43 -13.60 -5.56
CA LYS A 138 6.80 -13.09 -5.60
C LYS A 138 7.31 -12.70 -4.20
N ARG A 139 6.49 -11.99 -3.42
CA ARG A 139 6.84 -11.59 -2.04
C ARG A 139 7.02 -12.81 -1.13
N LYS A 140 6.15 -13.82 -1.23
CA LYS A 140 6.23 -15.06 -0.45
C LYS A 140 7.50 -15.84 -0.79
N ALA A 141 7.78 -16.03 -2.08
CA ALA A 141 8.99 -16.71 -2.54
C ALA A 141 10.28 -16.01 -2.03
N ALA A 142 10.34 -14.68 -2.11
CA ALA A 142 11.48 -13.92 -1.57
C ALA A 142 11.62 -14.06 -0.04
N ALA A 143 10.51 -14.11 0.69
CA ALA A 143 10.53 -14.32 2.13
C ALA A 143 11.01 -15.73 2.50
N GLU A 144 10.56 -16.76 1.78
CA GLU A 144 11.01 -18.14 1.98
C GLU A 144 12.50 -18.31 1.68
N GLN A 145 13.01 -17.71 0.62
CA GLN A 145 14.44 -17.69 0.31
C GLN A 145 15.26 -17.08 1.46
N ARG A 146 14.79 -15.97 2.04
CA ARG A 146 15.44 -15.34 3.21
C ARG A 146 15.40 -16.23 4.45
N LYS A 147 14.28 -16.93 4.70
CA LYS A 147 14.17 -17.87 5.83
C LYS A 147 15.13 -19.04 5.68
N ARG A 148 15.14 -19.69 4.51
CA ARG A 148 16.08 -20.78 4.19
C ARG A 148 17.53 -20.35 4.33
N ALA A 149 17.89 -19.17 3.83
CA ALA A 149 19.25 -18.64 3.98
C ALA A 149 19.63 -18.40 5.45
N LYS A 150 18.71 -17.91 6.28
CA LYS A 150 18.92 -17.75 7.73
C LYS A 150 19.10 -19.10 8.43
N GLU A 151 18.26 -20.08 8.12
CA GLU A 151 18.32 -21.43 8.68
C GLU A 151 19.61 -22.15 8.28
N LEU A 152 20.04 -22.03 7.02
CA LEU A 152 21.34 -22.53 6.56
C LEU A 152 22.50 -21.84 7.29
N LYS A 153 22.43 -20.51 7.46
CA LYS A 153 23.47 -19.79 8.21
C LYS A 153 23.52 -20.24 9.68
N ALA A 154 22.36 -20.39 10.33
CA ALA A 154 22.27 -20.82 11.71
C ALA A 154 22.77 -22.27 11.88
N SER A 155 22.38 -23.18 10.99
CA SER A 155 22.85 -24.57 11.04
C SER A 155 24.35 -24.69 10.73
N ASN A 156 24.88 -23.91 9.79
CA ASN A 156 26.33 -23.84 9.55
C ASN A 156 27.07 -23.27 10.76
N GLN A 157 26.51 -22.25 11.42
CA GLN A 157 27.05 -21.72 12.67
C GLN A 157 27.08 -22.78 13.77
N GLN A 158 25.97 -23.50 14.00
CA GLN A 158 25.90 -24.59 14.96
C GLN A 158 26.92 -25.69 14.66
N LYS A 159 27.02 -26.13 13.41
CA LYS A 159 28.01 -27.13 12.98
C LYS A 159 29.45 -26.64 13.18
N SER A 160 29.74 -25.38 12.83
CA SER A 160 31.07 -24.79 13.03
C SER A 160 31.40 -24.47 14.49
N ALA A 161 30.37 -24.35 15.35
CA ALA A 161 30.54 -24.09 16.77
C ALA A 161 30.90 -25.37 17.55
N VAL A 162 30.70 -26.56 16.97
CA VAL A 162 31.21 -27.82 17.51
C VAL A 162 32.73 -27.85 17.27
N VAL A 163 33.45 -27.12 18.11
CA VAL A 163 34.91 -27.18 18.17
C VAL A 163 35.30 -28.23 19.20
N GLN A 164 36.20 -29.13 18.81
CA GLN A 164 36.76 -30.13 19.72
C GLN A 164 37.62 -29.40 20.76
N LYS A 165 37.28 -29.55 22.05
CA LYS A 165 38.06 -28.97 23.14
C LYS A 165 39.46 -29.59 23.16
N ILE A 166 40.49 -28.75 23.20
CA ILE A 166 41.88 -29.22 23.32
C ILE A 166 42.13 -29.51 24.81
N THR A 167 42.03 -30.77 25.20
CA THR A 167 42.16 -31.20 26.60
C THR A 167 43.62 -31.23 27.07
N ASN A 168 44.59 -31.34 26.18
CA ASN A 168 46.00 -31.39 26.52
C ASN A 168 46.59 -29.97 26.75
N SER A 169 46.99 -29.71 28.00
CA SER A 169 47.52 -28.41 28.43
C SER A 169 48.88 -28.06 27.81
N ALA A 170 49.71 -29.06 27.47
CA ALA A 170 51.01 -28.84 26.84
C ALA A 170 50.87 -28.34 25.38
N THR A 171 49.88 -28.86 24.65
CA THR A 171 49.57 -28.39 23.29
C THR A 171 48.97 -26.99 23.30
N VAL A 172 48.08 -26.67 24.24
CA VAL A 172 47.54 -25.30 24.41
C VAL A 172 48.66 -24.30 24.68
N LYS A 173 49.62 -24.64 25.56
CA LYS A 173 50.78 -23.79 25.84
C LYS A 173 51.67 -23.56 24.61
N LYS A 174 51.90 -24.60 23.78
CA LYS A 174 52.65 -24.46 22.52
C LYS A 174 51.93 -23.52 21.54
N MET A 175 50.62 -23.68 21.37
CA MET A 175 49.82 -22.85 20.48
C MET A 175 49.67 -21.39 20.96
N MET A 176 49.65 -21.16 22.27
CA MET A 176 49.63 -19.82 22.88
C MET A 176 50.94 -19.04 22.66
N LYS A 177 52.06 -19.75 22.52
CA LYS A 177 53.38 -19.17 22.25
C LYS A 177 53.46 -18.62 20.81
N ASP A 178 52.79 -19.27 19.87
CA ASP A 178 52.76 -18.87 18.47
C ASP A 178 51.68 -17.82 18.17
N LYS A 179 52.10 -16.63 17.67
CA LYS A 179 51.19 -15.49 17.44
C LYS A 179 50.06 -15.79 16.44
N LYS A 180 50.29 -16.66 15.46
CA LYS A 180 49.30 -17.06 14.46
C LYS A 180 48.28 -18.05 15.05
N GLN A 181 48.75 -19.04 15.81
CA GLN A 181 47.90 -20.06 16.43
C GLN A 181 47.10 -19.49 17.61
N ARG A 182 47.68 -18.57 18.38
CA ARG A 182 46.97 -17.84 19.43
C ARG A 182 45.75 -17.05 18.92
N LYS A 183 45.79 -16.54 17.68
CA LYS A 183 44.63 -15.83 17.08
C LYS A 183 43.51 -16.78 16.65
N LEU A 184 43.81 -18.07 16.45
CA LEU A 184 42.86 -19.09 16.05
C LEU A 184 42.15 -19.72 17.25
N LEU A 185 42.84 -19.81 18.39
CA LEU A 185 42.25 -20.27 19.66
C LEU A 185 41.19 -19.29 20.14
N ARG A 186 39.97 -19.77 20.35
CA ARG A 186 38.95 -19.04 21.12
C ARG A 186 38.95 -19.47 22.57
N THR A 187 38.40 -18.61 23.42
CA THR A 187 38.23 -18.88 24.86
C THR A 187 37.40 -20.13 25.15
N ALA A 188 36.57 -20.59 24.21
CA ALA A 188 35.81 -21.83 24.32
C ALA A 188 36.61 -23.11 23.94
N ASP A 189 37.76 -22.98 23.28
CA ASP A 189 38.55 -24.09 22.75
C ASP A 189 39.64 -24.58 23.72
N THR A 190 39.97 -23.73 24.69
CA THR A 190 40.93 -24.02 25.77
C THR A 190 40.17 -24.31 27.06
N ASN A 191 40.55 -25.39 27.76
CA ASN A 191 40.02 -25.72 29.10
C ASN A 191 40.10 -24.56 30.08
#